data_AF-D8M237-F1
#
_entry.id   AF-D8M237-F1
#
_cell.length_a   1.000
_cell.length_b   1.000
_cell.length_c   1.000
_cell.angle_alpha   90.00
_cell.angle_beta   90.00
_cell.angle_gamma   90.00
#
_symmetry.space_group_name_H-M   'P 1'
#
loop_
_entity.id
_entity.type
_entity.pdbx_description
1 polymer ?
#
loop_
_entity_poly.entity_id
_entity_poly.type
_entity_poly.pdbx_seq_one_letter_code
_entity_poly.pdbx_strand_id
1 'polypeptide(L)'
;MRLKLRDQFYNASHFSDSAIYCDGCDLPRGLKHVRTVQNYKNGLLIRKFVGNEEVEYTDTPWFPSNDQKFDVTAIATAFGYNRLFALRQFMYRYQGPIVLVIYATSTQEVHLVRYISTHFIPKRVTILFYLVSRYLKSSTVFPINRLRNLAIRNIRTTHFLILDMDLRLSLNTYKEVLSLPQFLYQSNRSAVILPVFFYKGKQILAHCSSTESCSYLYAMFNRL
;
A
#
# COMPACT_ATOMS: atom_id res chain seq x y z
N MET A 1 -22.69 12.97 -12.56
CA MET A 1 -21.51 12.26 -13.12
C MET A 1 -20.38 12.10 -12.10
N ARG A 2 -19.82 13.19 -11.53
CA ARG A 2 -18.71 13.11 -10.54
C ARG A 2 -19.01 12.26 -9.29
N LEU A 3 -20.20 12.40 -8.70
CA LEU A 3 -20.64 11.59 -7.55
C LEU A 3 -20.64 10.09 -7.88
N LYS A 4 -21.24 9.71 -9.02
CA LYS A 4 -21.28 8.32 -9.50
C LYS A 4 -19.88 7.70 -9.65
N LEU A 5 -18.89 8.44 -10.14
CA LEU A 5 -17.51 7.95 -10.30
C LEU A 5 -16.81 7.79 -8.96
N ARG A 6 -17.04 8.73 -8.03
CA ARG A 6 -16.58 8.62 -6.65
C ARG A 6 -17.17 7.37 -5.99
N ASP A 7 -18.46 7.14 -6.17
CA ASP A 7 -19.12 5.95 -5.61
C ASP A 7 -18.54 4.67 -6.23
N GLN A 8 -18.35 4.63 -7.56
CA GLN A 8 -17.68 3.51 -8.23
C GLN A 8 -16.25 3.26 -7.71
N PHE A 9 -15.53 4.34 -7.41
CA PHE A 9 -14.19 4.27 -6.85
C PHE A 9 -14.19 3.69 -5.42
N TYR A 10 -15.16 4.07 -4.60
CA TYR A 10 -15.22 3.54 -3.24
C TYR A 10 -15.95 2.20 -3.16
N ASN A 11 -16.74 1.80 -4.15
CA ASN A 11 -17.48 0.54 -4.15
C ASN A 11 -16.66 -0.67 -4.66
N ALA A 12 -15.36 -0.69 -4.38
CA ALA A 12 -14.51 -1.85 -4.63
C ALA A 12 -14.47 -2.73 -3.39
N SER A 13 -14.84 -4.01 -3.53
CA SER A 13 -14.92 -4.93 -2.40
C SER A 13 -14.25 -6.25 -2.76
N HIS A 14 -13.27 -6.63 -1.95
CA HIS A 14 -12.65 -7.94 -1.95
C HIS A 14 -12.59 -8.40 -0.48
N PHE A 15 -12.74 -9.70 -0.26
CA PHE A 15 -12.84 -10.30 1.07
C PHE A 15 -11.75 -11.38 1.14
N SER A 16 -10.61 -11.03 1.73
CA SER A 16 -9.45 -11.93 1.71
C SER A 16 -9.35 -12.84 2.94
N ASP A 17 -9.62 -12.32 4.14
CA ASP A 17 -9.50 -13.04 5.41
C ASP A 17 -10.73 -12.89 6.34
N SER A 18 -11.78 -12.20 5.88
CA SER A 18 -13.06 -12.05 6.59
C SER A 18 -14.23 -12.19 5.62
N ALA A 19 -15.31 -12.84 6.05
CA ALA A 19 -16.58 -12.87 5.32
C ALA A 19 -17.48 -11.65 5.59
N ILE A 20 -17.11 -10.81 6.57
CA ILE A 20 -17.95 -9.72 7.09
C ILE A 20 -17.43 -8.36 6.62
N TYR A 21 -16.11 -8.16 6.69
CA TYR A 21 -15.49 -6.89 6.34
C TYR A 21 -14.62 -7.04 5.10
N CYS A 22 -14.89 -6.22 4.07
CA CYS A 22 -14.05 -6.17 2.90
C CYS A 22 -12.72 -5.44 3.17
N ASP A 23 -11.69 -5.82 2.42
CA ASP A 23 -10.36 -5.21 2.46
C ASP A 23 -10.46 -3.69 2.26
N GLY A 24 -10.04 -2.92 3.28
CA GLY A 24 -10.04 -1.45 3.26
C GLY A 24 -11.39 -0.80 3.48
N CYS A 25 -12.41 -1.56 3.90
CA CYS A 25 -13.73 -1.03 4.22
C CYS A 25 -13.77 -0.48 5.65
N ASP A 26 -14.70 0.45 5.89
CA ASP A 26 -14.90 1.04 7.21
C ASP A 26 -15.33 -0.02 8.22
N LEU A 27 -14.79 0.08 9.44
CA LEU A 27 -15.19 -0.69 10.60
C LEU A 27 -16.16 0.11 11.47
N PRO A 28 -17.08 -0.56 12.18
CA PRO A 28 -17.88 0.07 13.22
C PRO A 28 -17.01 0.85 14.23
N ARG A 29 -17.51 2.01 14.65
CA ARG A 29 -16.80 2.88 15.59
C ARG A 29 -16.55 2.15 16.92
N GLY A 30 -15.36 2.35 17.48
CA GLY A 30 -15.00 1.83 18.80
C GLY A 30 -14.49 0.39 18.84
N LEU A 31 -14.50 -0.35 17.72
CA LEU A 31 -13.96 -1.71 17.67
C LEU A 31 -12.45 -1.78 17.90
N LYS A 32 -11.72 -0.74 17.52
CA LYS A 32 -10.26 -0.68 17.59
C LYS A 32 -9.82 0.69 18.08
N HIS A 33 -8.79 0.69 18.92
CA HIS A 33 -8.20 1.92 19.43
C HIS A 33 -6.69 1.80 19.43
N VAL A 34 -6.07 2.21 18.32
CA VAL A 34 -4.62 2.40 18.24
C VAL A 34 -4.32 3.81 18.76
N ARG A 35 -3.28 3.96 19.58
CA ARG A 35 -2.85 5.25 20.13
C ARG A 35 -1.68 5.83 19.36
N THR A 36 -1.54 7.15 19.41
CA THR A 36 -0.36 7.86 18.91
C THR A 36 0.78 7.79 19.93
N VAL A 37 2.02 7.88 19.44
CA VAL A 37 3.23 7.96 20.26
C VAL A 37 3.85 9.32 20.00
N GLN A 38 3.82 10.26 20.93
CA GLN A 38 4.30 11.62 20.62
C GLN A 38 5.82 11.80 20.74
N ASN A 39 6.50 10.93 21.48
CA ASN A 39 7.93 11.05 21.80
C ASN A 39 8.75 9.95 21.12
N TYR A 40 9.35 10.27 19.98
CA TYR A 40 10.22 9.35 19.24
C TYR A 40 11.64 9.39 19.77
N LYS A 41 12.15 8.26 20.29
CA LYS A 41 13.55 8.12 20.69
C LYS A 41 14.45 8.41 19.48
N ASN A 42 15.41 9.31 19.61
CA ASN A 42 16.28 9.77 18.51
C ASN A 42 15.53 10.41 17.31
N GLY A 43 14.26 10.80 17.50
CA GLY A 43 13.44 11.46 16.48
C GLY A 43 12.96 10.56 15.33
N LEU A 44 13.08 9.24 15.44
CA LEU A 44 12.52 8.26 14.50
C LEU A 44 11.73 7.20 15.27
N LEU A 45 10.54 6.84 14.78
CA LEU A 45 9.78 5.70 15.25
C LEU A 45 9.33 4.87 14.04
N ILE A 46 9.56 3.56 14.10
CA ILE A 46 9.00 2.62 13.13
C ILE A 46 7.94 1.78 13.84
N ARG A 47 6.70 1.81 13.33
CA ARG A 47 5.60 0.96 13.80
C ARG A 47 5.23 -0.01 12.70
N LYS A 48 4.95 -1.27 13.05
CA LYS A 48 4.60 -2.31 12.09
C LYS A 48 3.21 -2.85 12.41
N PHE A 49 2.39 -2.96 11.38
CA PHE A 49 1.06 -3.54 11.45
C PHE A 49 0.99 -4.70 10.47
N VAL A 50 0.49 -5.85 10.91
CA VAL A 50 0.15 -6.99 10.05
C VAL A 50 -1.35 -7.16 10.14
N GLY A 51 -2.05 -6.90 9.04
CA GLY A 51 -3.48 -6.60 9.12
C GLY A 51 -3.74 -5.41 10.04
N ASN A 52 -4.72 -5.55 10.93
CA ASN A 52 -5.04 -4.55 11.94
C ASN A 52 -4.29 -4.72 13.27
N GLU A 53 -3.37 -5.67 13.38
CA GLU A 53 -2.62 -5.92 14.61
C GLU A 53 -1.28 -5.19 14.56
N GLU A 54 -0.99 -4.40 15.59
CA GLU A 54 0.34 -3.83 15.79
C GLU A 54 1.28 -4.91 16.32
N VAL A 55 2.40 -5.11 15.64
CA VAL A 55 3.42 -6.10 16.00
C VAL A 55 4.76 -5.40 16.18
N GLU A 56 5.65 -6.01 16.95
CA GLU A 56 6.99 -5.47 17.14
C GLU A 56 7.75 -5.38 15.80
N TYR A 57 8.40 -4.25 15.56
CA TYR A 57 9.31 -4.10 14.44
C TYR A 57 10.71 -4.53 14.85
N THR A 58 11.25 -5.51 14.13
CA THR A 58 12.65 -5.94 14.21
C THR A 58 13.32 -5.70 12.86
N ASP A 59 14.58 -5.24 12.83
CA ASP A 59 15.35 -5.06 11.59
C ASP A 59 16.03 -6.36 11.11
N THR A 60 15.41 -7.51 11.40
CA THR A 60 15.90 -8.81 10.98
C THR A 60 15.31 -9.13 9.60
N PRO A 61 16.15 -9.22 8.54
CA PRO A 61 15.68 -9.62 7.23
C PRO A 61 15.21 -11.07 7.26
N TRP A 62 14.18 -11.37 6.46
CA TRP A 62 13.74 -12.73 6.20
C TRP A 62 14.14 -13.11 4.78
N PHE A 63 14.60 -14.34 4.63
CA PHE A 63 14.91 -14.93 3.33
C PHE A 63 14.05 -16.18 3.15
N PRO A 64 13.48 -16.40 1.96
CA PRO A 64 12.72 -17.60 1.67
C PRO A 64 13.63 -18.84 1.73
N SER A 65 13.09 -19.96 2.18
CA SER A 65 13.74 -21.26 2.02
C SER A 65 13.67 -21.72 0.56
N ASN A 66 14.50 -22.69 0.19
CA ASN A 66 14.56 -23.20 -1.20
C ASN A 66 13.27 -23.89 -1.65
N ASP A 67 12.46 -24.40 -0.71
CA ASP A 67 11.18 -25.05 -0.93
C ASP A 67 9.99 -24.06 -0.89
N GLN A 68 10.24 -22.78 -0.59
CA GLN A 68 9.20 -21.77 -0.55
C GLN A 68 8.53 -21.64 -1.93
N LYS A 69 7.21 -21.79 -1.96
CA LYS A 69 6.41 -21.64 -3.18
C LYS A 69 6.60 -20.25 -3.79
N PHE A 70 6.69 -20.20 -5.12
CA PHE A 70 6.72 -18.95 -5.86
C PHE A 70 5.51 -18.08 -5.53
N ASP A 71 5.78 -16.87 -5.06
CA ASP A 71 4.77 -15.86 -4.77
C ASP A 71 5.45 -14.48 -4.79
N VAL A 72 4.65 -13.44 -4.99
CA VAL A 72 5.15 -12.08 -5.19
C VAL A 72 4.41 -11.12 -4.26
N THR A 73 5.16 -10.39 -3.45
CA THR A 73 4.62 -9.31 -2.61
C THR A 73 4.67 -8.00 -3.39
N ALA A 74 3.54 -7.29 -3.51
CA ALA A 74 3.55 -5.91 -3.93
C ALA A 74 4.15 -5.04 -2.83
N ILE A 75 5.20 -4.28 -3.14
CA ILE A 75 5.76 -3.30 -2.23
C ILE A 75 5.43 -1.90 -2.73
N ALA A 76 4.97 -1.03 -1.85
CA ALA A 76 4.68 0.36 -2.16
C ALA A 76 5.13 1.29 -1.05
N THR A 77 5.39 2.54 -1.41
CA THR A 77 5.76 3.61 -0.47
C THR A 77 4.82 4.79 -0.65
N ALA A 78 4.40 5.42 0.44
CA ALA A 78 3.57 6.61 0.42
C ALA A 78 4.15 7.72 1.31
N PHE A 79 3.90 8.97 0.94
CA PHE A 79 4.20 10.15 1.75
C PHE A 79 2.92 10.68 2.39
N GLY A 80 2.91 10.74 3.73
CA GLY A 80 1.80 11.20 4.54
C GLY A 80 0.54 10.34 4.42
N TYR A 81 -0.56 10.85 4.96
CA TYR A 81 -1.85 10.16 4.98
C TYR A 81 -2.69 10.37 3.71
N ASN A 82 -2.34 11.35 2.87
CA ASN A 82 -3.12 11.78 1.71
C ASN A 82 -3.24 10.74 0.59
N ARG A 83 -2.57 9.58 0.70
CA ARG A 83 -2.69 8.45 -0.25
C ARG A 83 -3.52 7.29 0.26
N LEU A 84 -3.93 7.32 1.53
CA LEU A 84 -4.72 6.25 2.13
C LEU A 84 -6.11 6.09 1.49
N PHE A 85 -6.65 7.16 0.88
CA PHE A 85 -7.90 7.08 0.10
C PHE A 85 -7.82 6.04 -1.04
N ALA A 86 -6.62 5.78 -1.58
CA ALA A 86 -6.41 4.83 -2.67
C ALA A 86 -6.16 3.40 -2.19
N LEU A 87 -5.90 3.17 -0.89
CA LEU A 87 -5.47 1.86 -0.40
C LEU A 87 -6.52 0.77 -0.59
N ARG A 88 -7.80 1.07 -0.38
CA ARG A 88 -8.90 0.14 -0.67
C ARG A 88 -8.86 -0.36 -2.12
N GLN A 89 -8.63 0.56 -3.07
CA GLN A 89 -8.52 0.22 -4.48
C GLN A 89 -7.25 -0.55 -4.82
N PHE A 90 -6.13 -0.22 -4.18
CA PHE A 90 -4.87 -0.95 -4.33
C PHE A 90 -5.03 -2.40 -3.86
N MET A 91 -5.61 -2.61 -2.68
CA MET A 91 -5.91 -3.94 -2.12
C MET A 91 -6.90 -4.71 -2.99
N TYR A 92 -7.95 -4.06 -3.51
CA TYR A 92 -8.91 -4.70 -4.41
C TYR A 92 -8.26 -5.22 -5.71
N ARG A 93 -7.31 -4.47 -6.27
CA ARG A 93 -6.67 -4.79 -7.57
C ARG A 93 -5.48 -5.72 -7.45
N TYR A 94 -4.74 -5.65 -6.33
CA TYR A 94 -3.67 -6.59 -6.03
C TYR A 94 -4.11 -7.54 -4.93
N GLN A 95 -4.50 -8.76 -5.30
CA GLN A 95 -5.03 -9.75 -4.36
C GLN A 95 -3.94 -10.51 -3.59
N GLY A 96 -2.67 -10.40 -4.00
CA GLY A 96 -1.53 -11.00 -3.31
C GLY A 96 -1.10 -10.28 -2.03
N PRO A 97 0.02 -10.71 -1.41
CA PRO A 97 0.60 -10.03 -0.25
C PRO A 97 1.04 -8.59 -0.58
N ILE A 98 0.89 -7.68 0.37
CA ILE A 98 1.25 -6.26 0.20
C ILE A 98 2.12 -5.81 1.39
N VAL A 99 3.19 -5.08 1.10
CA VAL A 99 3.93 -4.31 2.10
C VAL A 99 3.88 -2.84 1.72
N LEU A 100 3.22 -2.03 2.55
CA LEU A 100 3.15 -0.58 2.38
C LEU A 100 4.00 0.12 3.45
N VAL A 101 4.94 0.96 3.03
CA VAL A 101 5.69 1.83 3.94
C VAL A 101 5.19 3.27 3.80
N ILE A 102 4.66 3.83 4.89
CA ILE A 102 4.18 5.21 4.93
C ILE A 102 5.17 6.06 5.69
N TYR A 103 5.82 6.98 4.99
CA TYR A 103 6.60 8.03 5.63
C TYR A 103 5.68 9.15 6.09
N ALA A 104 5.79 9.57 7.34
CA ALA A 104 5.02 10.70 7.85
C ALA A 104 5.77 11.42 8.96
N THR A 105 5.43 12.68 9.18
CA THR A 105 5.93 13.43 10.34
C THR A 105 5.13 13.10 11.60
N SER A 106 5.66 13.42 12.78
CA SER A 106 4.95 13.21 14.05
C SER A 106 3.56 13.86 14.10
N THR A 107 3.35 14.97 13.41
CA THR A 107 2.06 15.66 13.31
C THR A 107 1.00 14.87 12.54
N GLN A 108 1.41 13.94 11.69
CA GLN A 108 0.52 13.18 10.82
C GLN A 108 0.16 11.80 11.38
N GLU A 109 0.84 11.34 12.44
CA GLU A 109 0.62 10.01 13.03
C GLU A 109 -0.85 9.77 13.41
N VAL A 110 -1.52 10.80 13.94
CA VAL A 110 -2.95 10.74 14.32
C VAL A 110 -3.84 10.31 13.15
N HIS A 111 -3.54 10.75 11.93
CA HIS A 111 -4.32 10.37 10.75
C HIS A 111 -4.07 8.92 10.32
N LEU A 112 -2.83 8.45 10.45
CA LEU A 112 -2.46 7.07 10.11
C LEU A 112 -3.07 6.08 11.11
N VAL A 113 -2.92 6.36 12.40
CA VAL A 113 -3.51 5.58 13.50
C VAL A 113 -5.02 5.55 13.42
N ARG A 114 -5.66 6.68 13.10
CA ARG A 114 -7.11 6.74 12.85
C ARG A 114 -7.49 5.82 11.70
N TYR A 115 -6.76 5.84 10.59
CA TYR A 115 -7.06 4.97 9.45
C TYR A 115 -7.01 3.49 9.82
N ILE A 116 -5.97 3.03 10.53
CA ILE A 116 -5.85 1.65 11.03
C ILE A 116 -6.98 1.29 11.99
N SER A 117 -7.42 2.26 12.82
CA SER A 117 -8.49 2.03 13.80
C SER A 117 -9.89 1.99 13.16
N THR A 118 -10.08 2.62 12.00
CA THR A 118 -11.40 2.74 11.36
C THR A 118 -11.58 1.91 10.11
N HIS A 119 -10.55 1.24 9.60
CA HIS A 119 -10.65 0.40 8.40
C HIS A 119 -10.20 -1.02 8.66
N PHE A 120 -10.80 -1.97 7.94
CA PHE A 120 -10.39 -3.36 7.94
C PHE A 120 -9.14 -3.53 7.07
N ILE A 121 -8.03 -3.93 7.67
CA ILE A 121 -6.78 -4.23 6.98
C ILE A 121 -6.55 -5.74 7.12
N PRO A 122 -6.54 -6.48 6.00
CA PRO A 122 -6.42 -7.94 6.05
C PRO A 122 -4.98 -8.38 6.36
N LYS A 123 -4.81 -9.60 6.88
CA LYS A 123 -3.50 -10.19 7.27
C LYS A 123 -2.48 -10.26 6.14
N ARG A 124 -2.93 -10.30 4.88
CA ARG A 124 -2.04 -10.25 3.70
C ARG A 124 -1.36 -8.89 3.50
N VAL A 125 -1.77 -7.86 4.24
CA VAL A 125 -1.25 -6.49 4.14
C VAL A 125 -0.42 -6.19 5.38
N THR A 126 0.86 -5.88 5.17
CA THR A 126 1.75 -5.32 6.19
C THR A 126 1.91 -3.83 5.95
N ILE A 127 1.66 -3.00 6.96
CA ILE A 127 1.85 -1.54 6.88
C ILE A 127 2.93 -1.15 7.88
N LEU A 128 3.96 -0.44 7.42
CA LEU A 128 4.97 0.16 8.28
C LEU A 128 4.80 1.67 8.29
N PHE A 129 4.67 2.25 9.47
CA PHE A 129 4.78 3.70 9.64
C PHE A 129 6.24 4.04 9.91
N TYR A 130 6.84 4.83 9.03
CA TYR A 130 8.16 5.43 9.21
C TYR A 130 7.95 6.87 9.66
N LEU A 131 7.94 7.08 10.98
CA LEU A 131 7.54 8.34 11.61
C LEU A 131 8.76 9.15 12.02
N VAL A 132 8.92 10.34 11.45
CA VAL A 132 10.03 11.24 11.76
C VAL A 132 9.53 12.42 12.59
N SER A 133 10.27 12.79 13.63
CA SER A 133 9.98 13.99 14.41
C SER A 133 10.01 15.22 13.51
N ARG A 134 8.97 16.06 13.59
CA ARG A 134 8.87 17.32 12.83
C ARG A 134 10.05 18.28 13.07
N TYR A 135 10.79 18.09 14.16
CA TYR A 135 11.90 18.96 14.55
C TYR A 135 13.25 18.55 13.96
N LEU A 136 13.35 17.34 13.38
CA LEU A 136 14.57 16.92 12.70
C LEU A 136 14.66 17.54 11.31
N LYS A 137 15.87 17.98 10.90
CA LYS A 137 16.13 18.43 9.53
C LYS A 137 15.81 17.36 8.48
N SER A 138 15.99 16.08 8.83
CA SER A 138 15.65 14.95 7.96
C SER A 138 14.15 14.85 7.66
N SER A 139 13.28 15.53 8.42
CA SER A 139 11.83 15.49 8.19
C SER A 139 11.40 16.04 6.83
N THR A 140 12.21 16.91 6.20
CA THR A 140 11.95 17.51 4.89
C THR A 140 12.43 16.65 3.72
N VAL A 141 13.21 15.60 3.97
CA VAL A 141 13.74 14.70 2.94
C VAL A 141 12.94 13.41 2.95
N PHE A 142 12.32 13.06 1.82
CA PHE A 142 11.62 11.79 1.64
C PHE A 142 12.61 10.70 1.20
N PRO A 143 13.02 9.75 2.08
CA PRO A 143 14.15 8.86 1.83
C PRO A 143 13.70 7.61 1.05
N ILE A 144 13.21 7.79 -0.18
CA ILE A 144 12.50 6.76 -0.95
C ILE A 144 13.23 5.41 -1.01
N ASN A 145 14.54 5.40 -1.25
CA ASN A 145 15.32 4.15 -1.34
C ASN A 145 15.39 3.41 0.00
N ARG A 146 15.46 4.15 1.12
CA ARG A 146 15.44 3.56 2.47
C ARG A 146 14.07 2.93 2.75
N LEU A 147 12.99 3.59 2.33
CA LEU A 147 11.63 3.08 2.50
C LEU A 147 11.37 1.83 1.65
N ARG A 148 11.87 1.80 0.40
CA ARG A 148 11.82 0.61 -0.46
C ARG A 148 12.59 -0.55 0.17
N ASN A 149 13.81 -0.31 0.66
CA ASN A 149 14.59 -1.33 1.36
C ASN A 149 13.89 -1.84 2.63
N LEU A 150 13.19 -0.97 3.37
CA LEU A 150 12.39 -1.35 4.52
C LEU A 150 11.19 -2.24 4.11
N ALA A 151 10.54 -1.92 2.99
CA ALA A 151 9.46 -2.74 2.46
C ALA A 151 9.96 -4.13 2.03
N ILE A 152 11.07 -4.19 1.29
CA ILE A 152 11.72 -5.45 0.84
C ILE A 152 12.07 -6.34 2.04
N ARG A 153 12.64 -5.78 3.12
CA ARG A 153 12.96 -6.54 4.34
C ARG A 153 11.74 -7.16 5.03
N ASN A 154 10.54 -6.64 4.78
CA ASN A 154 9.29 -7.08 5.41
C ASN A 154 8.43 -7.99 4.52
N ILE A 155 8.88 -8.36 3.31
CA ILE A 155 8.17 -9.37 2.52
C ILE A 155 8.29 -10.76 3.17
N ARG A 156 7.33 -11.63 2.86
CA ARG A 156 7.31 -13.04 3.28
C ARG A 156 7.03 -13.98 2.09
N THR A 157 7.47 -13.56 0.91
CA THR A 157 7.34 -14.27 -0.37
C THR A 157 8.70 -14.36 -1.06
N THR A 158 8.82 -15.20 -2.08
CA THR A 158 10.10 -15.38 -2.79
C THR A 158 10.52 -14.15 -3.59
N HIS A 159 9.56 -13.39 -4.13
CA HIS A 159 9.82 -12.22 -4.95
C HIS A 159 9.02 -11.01 -4.48
N PHE A 160 9.36 -9.84 -5.01
CA PHE A 160 8.61 -8.60 -4.80
C PHE A 160 8.40 -7.86 -6.11
N LEU A 161 7.31 -7.09 -6.17
CA LEU A 161 6.98 -6.18 -7.26
C LEU A 161 6.93 -4.76 -6.71
N ILE A 162 7.82 -3.89 -7.18
CA ILE A 162 7.85 -2.48 -6.76
C ILE A 162 6.76 -1.71 -7.49
N LEU A 163 5.86 -1.10 -6.74
CA LEU A 163 4.72 -0.33 -7.25
C LEU A 163 4.63 1.03 -6.57
N ASP A 164 4.10 2.02 -7.28
CA ASP A 164 3.66 3.27 -6.65
C ASP A 164 2.22 3.13 -6.14
N MET A 165 1.94 3.74 -4.99
CA MET A 165 0.64 3.68 -4.32
C MET A 165 -0.51 4.28 -5.16
N ASP A 166 -0.16 5.20 -6.08
CA ASP A 166 -1.11 5.91 -6.93
C ASP A 166 -1.43 5.13 -8.23
N LEU A 167 -0.78 3.98 -8.46
CA LEU A 167 -1.03 3.15 -9.64
C LEU A 167 -2.38 2.46 -9.59
N ARG A 168 -2.98 2.32 -10.78
CA ARG A 168 -4.22 1.57 -10.99
C ARG A 168 -3.90 0.29 -11.72
N LEU A 169 -3.65 -0.76 -10.96
CA LEU A 169 -3.34 -2.08 -11.51
C LEU A 169 -4.56 -2.69 -12.20
N SER A 170 -4.32 -3.53 -13.20
CA SER A 170 -5.35 -4.38 -13.78
C SER A 170 -5.80 -5.42 -12.76
N LEU A 171 -7.07 -5.82 -12.81
CA LEU A 171 -7.62 -6.78 -11.84
C LEU A 171 -6.94 -8.16 -11.90
N ASN A 172 -6.35 -8.51 -13.04
CA ASN A 172 -5.60 -9.74 -13.23
C ASN A 172 -4.09 -9.60 -12.94
N THR A 173 -3.57 -8.42 -12.58
CA THR A 173 -2.12 -8.20 -12.43
C THR A 173 -1.44 -9.24 -11.54
N TYR A 174 -2.01 -9.57 -10.37
CA TYR A 174 -1.42 -10.58 -9.50
C TYR A 174 -1.43 -11.98 -10.14
N LYS A 175 -2.52 -12.36 -10.81
CA LYS A 175 -2.65 -13.63 -11.51
C LYS A 175 -1.63 -13.76 -12.66
N GLU A 176 -1.43 -12.70 -13.45
CA GLU A 176 -0.45 -12.68 -14.54
C GLU A 176 0.99 -12.72 -14.03
N VAL A 177 1.26 -12.13 -12.88
CA VAL A 177 2.58 -12.25 -12.24
C VAL A 177 2.82 -13.68 -11.75
N LEU A 178 1.80 -14.36 -11.22
CA LEU A 178 1.92 -15.76 -10.82
C LEU A 178 1.97 -16.74 -11.99
N SER A 179 1.54 -16.35 -13.19
CA SER A 179 1.60 -17.18 -14.40
C SER A 179 2.93 -17.08 -15.14
N LEU A 180 3.89 -16.30 -14.62
CA LEU A 180 5.23 -16.17 -15.20
C LEU A 180 5.88 -17.54 -15.39
N PRO A 181 6.53 -17.80 -16.54
CA PRO A 181 7.27 -19.03 -16.77
C PRO A 181 8.34 -19.29 -15.70
N GLN A 182 8.51 -20.56 -15.33
CA GLN A 182 9.43 -20.99 -14.29
C GLN A 182 10.88 -20.51 -14.48
N PHE A 183 11.36 -20.50 -15.72
CA PHE A 183 12.71 -20.04 -16.02
C PHE A 183 12.95 -18.56 -15.69
N LEU A 184 11.90 -17.73 -15.60
CA LEU A 184 12.03 -16.33 -15.22
C LEU A 184 12.22 -16.16 -13.72
N TYR A 185 11.36 -16.77 -12.90
CA TYR A 185 11.40 -16.59 -11.45
C TYR A 185 12.42 -17.49 -10.74
N GLN A 186 12.96 -18.51 -11.41
CA GLN A 186 14.10 -19.29 -10.88
C GLN A 186 15.46 -18.72 -11.26
N SER A 187 15.50 -17.77 -12.20
CA SER A 187 16.75 -17.14 -12.64
C SER A 187 17.18 -16.05 -11.66
N ASN A 188 18.45 -16.08 -11.26
CA ASN A 188 19.07 -15.01 -10.48
C ASN A 188 19.55 -13.82 -11.34
N ARG A 189 19.28 -13.83 -12.64
CA ARG A 189 19.68 -12.79 -13.62
C ARG A 189 18.50 -12.16 -14.35
N SER A 190 17.28 -12.60 -14.05
CA SER A 190 16.07 -12.10 -14.69
C SER A 190 15.44 -10.99 -13.85
N ALA A 191 14.95 -9.96 -14.53
CA ALA A 191 14.07 -8.96 -13.94
C ALA A 191 12.82 -8.84 -14.82
N VAL A 192 11.64 -8.78 -14.18
CA VAL A 192 10.36 -8.62 -14.88
C VAL A 192 9.88 -7.19 -14.70
N ILE A 193 9.49 -6.56 -15.81
CA ILE A 193 8.97 -5.20 -15.83
C ILE A 193 7.45 -5.29 -16.03
N LEU A 194 6.69 -4.72 -15.09
CA LEU A 194 5.27 -4.47 -15.28
C LEU A 194 5.12 -3.12 -16.02
N PRO A 195 4.65 -3.10 -17.28
CA PRO A 195 4.46 -1.85 -18.00
C PRO A 195 3.33 -1.02 -17.37
N VAL A 196 3.56 0.29 -17.28
CA VAL A 196 2.59 1.28 -16.80
C VAL A 196 2.27 2.25 -17.93
N PHE A 197 1.00 2.56 -18.09
CA PHE A 197 0.52 3.50 -19.11
C PHE A 197 -0.08 4.73 -18.44
N PHE A 198 0.21 5.90 -19.02
CA PHE A 198 -0.43 7.15 -18.62
C PHE A 198 -1.58 7.47 -19.56
N TYR A 199 -2.71 7.88 -18.99
CA TYR A 199 -3.77 8.49 -19.78
C TYR A 199 -3.33 9.85 -20.33
N LYS A 200 -4.05 10.35 -21.33
CA LYS A 200 -3.87 11.71 -21.85
C LYS A 200 -4.13 12.74 -20.75
N GLY A 201 -3.06 13.20 -20.09
CA GLY A 201 -3.15 14.01 -18.87
C GLY A 201 -4.05 15.24 -19.00
N LYS A 202 -3.97 15.97 -20.13
CA LYS A 202 -4.83 17.15 -20.39
C LYS A 202 -6.33 16.83 -20.32
N GLN A 203 -6.75 15.65 -20.75
CA GLN A 203 -8.16 15.24 -20.72
C GLN A 203 -8.64 14.96 -19.29
N ILE A 204 -7.78 14.41 -18.43
CA ILE A 204 -8.11 14.14 -17.02
C ILE A 204 -8.07 15.43 -16.20
N LEU A 205 -6.99 16.20 -16.33
CA LEU A 205 -6.73 17.40 -15.52
C LEU A 205 -7.76 18.52 -15.77
N ALA A 206 -8.44 18.54 -16.91
CA ALA A 206 -9.56 19.44 -17.16
C ALA A 206 -10.81 19.15 -16.29
N HIS A 207 -10.88 17.97 -15.66
CA HIS A 207 -12.09 17.49 -14.98
C HIS A 207 -11.89 17.19 -13.49
N CYS A 208 -10.71 17.43 -12.92
CA CYS A 208 -10.37 17.23 -11.52
C CYS A 208 -9.42 18.31 -10.98
N SER A 209 -9.30 18.44 -9.66
CA SER A 209 -8.47 19.47 -9.01
C SER A 209 -7.58 18.92 -7.89
N SER A 210 -7.64 17.62 -7.61
CA SER A 210 -6.88 16.95 -6.56
C SER A 210 -6.53 15.53 -6.98
N THR A 211 -5.49 14.93 -6.38
CA THR A 211 -5.12 13.53 -6.68
C THR A 211 -6.30 12.58 -6.49
N GLU A 212 -7.08 12.76 -5.42
CA GLU A 212 -8.26 11.97 -5.13
C GLU A 212 -9.35 12.16 -6.20
N SER A 213 -9.72 13.40 -6.53
CA SER A 213 -10.74 13.66 -7.54
C SER A 213 -10.34 13.19 -8.94
N CYS A 214 -9.05 13.28 -9.29
CA CYS A 214 -8.54 12.74 -10.55
C CYS A 214 -8.60 11.21 -10.58
N SER A 215 -8.42 10.55 -9.44
CA SER A 215 -8.46 9.09 -9.34
C SER A 215 -9.86 8.51 -9.62
N TYR A 216 -10.93 9.27 -9.40
CA TYR A 216 -12.30 8.87 -9.74
C TYR A 216 -12.53 8.74 -11.25
N LEU A 217 -11.84 9.56 -12.03
CA LEU A 217 -12.03 9.66 -13.48
C LEU A 217 -11.49 8.42 -14.22
N TYR A 218 -10.65 7.61 -13.57
CA TYR A 218 -10.12 6.37 -14.11
C TYR A 218 -11.21 5.43 -14.66
N ALA A 219 -12.31 5.21 -13.92
CA ALA A 219 -13.39 4.30 -14.35
C ALA A 219 -14.07 4.72 -15.66
N MET A 220 -13.97 6.01 -15.99
CA MET A 220 -14.54 6.59 -17.21
C MET A 220 -13.71 6.26 -18.47
N PHE A 221 -12.39 6.09 -18.30
CA PHE A 221 -11.44 5.84 -19.39
C PHE A 221 -11.04 4.36 -19.55
N ASN A 222 -11.54 3.45 -18.70
CA ASN A 222 -11.37 1.99 -18.84
C ASN A 222 -12.56 1.28 -19.51
N ARG A 223 -13.42 2.05 -20.18
CA ARG A 223 -14.46 1.50 -21.09
C ARG A 223 -13.99 1.49 -22.55
N LEU A 224 -12.69 1.25 -22.75
CA LEU A 224 -12.06 1.00 -24.04
C LEU A 224 -11.47 -0.40 -24.00
#